data_AF-A0A0T6BBQ3-F1
#
_entry.id   AF-A0A0T6BBQ3-F1
#
_cell.length_a   1.000
_cell.length_b   1.000
_cell.length_c   1.000
_cell.angle_alpha   90.00
_cell.angle_beta   90.00
_cell.angle_gamma   90.00
#
_symmetry.space_group_name_H-M   'P 1'
#
loop_
_entity.id
_entity.type
_entity.pdbx_description
1 polymer ?
#
loop_
_entity_poly.entity_id
_entity_poly.type
_entity_poly.pdbx_seq_one_letter_code
_entity_poly.pdbx_strand_id
1 'polypeptide(L)'
;LEFQMALPSDTYRKEQLLLSLFNPNVAINSFGWGNLKTLRDNITDDVLYERLHEFRRYHYSGHRMTLAIQARLPITVLESFVVECFSNVPCNDLPADDFAKYSDHIFDSPNFTKMYYVEPVKEVLQVDITWPLPSLLHMYKSKPHQYVSWLIGHEGKGSLLSFLKKKVWALGIFSGNDESGSDHNSIYSLFTITIVLTKNGLKHLDEVIAAVYSYLRLLNEMGPQERIFKEIQLVEDTSFKFTEEEDPVDFVEELAECMQVYPPEYYLAGGEL
;
A
#
# COMPACT_ATOMS: atom_id res chain seq x y z
N LEU A 1 -23.74 0.46 1.13
CA LEU A 1 -23.67 1.90 0.78
C LEU A 1 -22.25 2.29 0.40
N GLU A 2 -21.25 1.89 1.19
CA GLU A 2 -19.82 2.12 0.91
C GLU A 2 -19.37 1.67 -0.49
N PHE A 3 -19.60 0.40 -0.87
CA PHE A 3 -19.24 -0.07 -2.22
C PHE A 3 -19.88 0.76 -3.35
N GLN A 4 -21.11 1.25 -3.17
CA GLN A 4 -21.77 2.08 -4.18
C GLN A 4 -21.11 3.45 -4.32
N MET A 5 -20.57 4.01 -3.23
CA MET A 5 -19.79 5.25 -3.24
C MET A 5 -18.38 5.04 -3.83
N ALA A 6 -17.80 3.86 -3.64
CA ALA A 6 -16.50 3.48 -4.19
C ALA A 6 -16.57 3.12 -5.69
N LEU A 7 -17.72 2.67 -6.19
CA LEU A 7 -17.91 2.22 -7.57
C LEU A 7 -17.44 3.19 -8.68
N PRO A 8 -17.67 4.52 -8.59
CA PRO A 8 -17.15 5.47 -9.58
C PRO A 8 -15.68 5.86 -9.38
N SER A 9 -15.00 5.37 -8.34
CA SER A 9 -13.59 5.68 -8.09
C SER A 9 -12.69 4.90 -9.03
N ASP A 10 -11.98 5.60 -9.91
CA ASP A 10 -10.99 4.98 -10.80
C ASP A 10 -9.89 4.24 -10.02
N THR A 11 -9.51 4.70 -8.82
CA THR A 11 -8.53 4.03 -7.97
C THR A 11 -8.99 2.62 -7.59
N TYR A 12 -10.17 2.48 -6.98
CA TYR A 12 -10.69 1.18 -6.56
C TYR A 12 -11.03 0.27 -7.75
N ARG A 13 -11.45 0.86 -8.88
CA ARG A 13 -11.67 0.11 -10.13
C ARG A 13 -10.37 -0.49 -10.67
N LYS A 14 -9.28 0.27 -10.66
CA LYS A 14 -7.95 -0.19 -11.07
C LYS A 14 -7.40 -1.24 -10.11
N GLU A 15 -7.52 -1.01 -8.80
CA GLU A 15 -7.09 -1.97 -7.77
C GLU A 15 -7.80 -3.32 -7.95
N GLN A 16 -9.14 -3.31 -8.04
CA GLN A 16 -9.90 -4.54 -8.25
C GLN A 16 -9.57 -5.23 -9.59
N LEU A 17 -9.28 -4.45 -10.64
CA LEU A 17 -8.80 -4.99 -11.91
C LEU A 17 -7.45 -5.67 -11.69
N LEU A 18 -6.47 -5.00 -11.08
CA LEU A 18 -5.12 -5.52 -10.83
C LEU A 18 -5.15 -6.82 -10.01
N LEU A 19 -5.88 -6.84 -8.89
CA LEU A 19 -6.04 -8.03 -8.06
C LEU A 19 -6.72 -9.18 -8.81
N SER A 20 -7.61 -8.89 -9.76
CA SER A 20 -8.24 -9.93 -10.60
C SER A 20 -7.28 -10.59 -11.59
N LEU A 21 -6.11 -9.98 -11.86
CA LEU A 21 -5.09 -10.53 -12.75
C LEU A 21 -4.19 -11.57 -12.07
N PHE A 22 -4.19 -11.63 -10.73
CA PHE A 22 -3.35 -12.54 -9.96
C PHE A 22 -3.85 -13.98 -10.10
N ASN A 23 -3.08 -14.93 -9.56
CA ASN A 23 -3.44 -16.34 -9.58
C ASN A 23 -4.83 -16.57 -8.95
N PRO A 24 -5.78 -17.22 -9.67
CA PRO A 24 -7.15 -17.40 -9.20
C PRO A 24 -7.27 -18.24 -7.92
N ASN A 25 -6.24 -19.01 -7.58
CA ASN A 25 -6.23 -19.91 -6.42
C ASN A 25 -5.80 -19.23 -5.10
N VAL A 26 -5.51 -17.92 -5.11
CA VAL A 26 -5.09 -17.16 -3.94
C VAL A 26 -6.22 -16.23 -3.49
N ALA A 27 -6.48 -16.15 -2.19
CA ALA A 27 -7.62 -15.41 -1.61
C ALA A 27 -7.61 -13.90 -1.88
N ILE A 28 -6.48 -13.34 -2.32
CA ILE A 28 -6.33 -11.90 -2.52
C ILE A 28 -7.10 -11.34 -3.73
N ASN A 29 -7.49 -12.21 -4.66
CA ASN A 29 -8.36 -11.84 -5.78
C ASN A 29 -9.84 -11.66 -5.37
N SER A 30 -10.15 -11.90 -4.09
CA SER A 30 -11.52 -11.82 -3.59
C SER A 30 -12.01 -10.39 -3.56
N PHE A 31 -13.33 -10.24 -3.63
CA PHE A 31 -13.99 -8.94 -3.55
C PHE A 31 -14.13 -8.53 -2.07
N GLY A 32 -13.14 -7.79 -1.57
CA GLY A 32 -13.02 -7.43 -0.14
C GLY A 32 -14.09 -6.46 0.38
N TRP A 33 -14.65 -5.61 -0.47
CA TRP A 33 -15.67 -4.62 -0.07
C TRP A 33 -16.99 -5.23 0.42
N GLY A 34 -17.37 -6.38 -0.15
CA GLY A 34 -18.71 -6.92 0.04
C GLY A 34 -19.83 -6.07 -0.58
N ASN A 35 -20.99 -6.68 -0.80
CA ASN A 35 -22.19 -6.00 -1.28
C ASN A 35 -23.44 -6.81 -0.92
N LEU A 36 -24.62 -6.34 -1.36
CA LEU A 36 -25.88 -7.06 -1.12
C LEU A 36 -25.87 -8.47 -1.69
N LYS A 37 -25.18 -8.73 -2.82
CA LYS A 37 -25.09 -10.09 -3.36
C LYS A 37 -24.29 -11.00 -2.44
N THR A 38 -23.12 -10.56 -1.99
CA THR A 38 -22.20 -11.41 -1.19
C THR A 38 -22.62 -11.55 0.27
N LEU A 39 -23.28 -10.54 0.84
CA LEU A 39 -23.61 -10.47 2.28
C LEU A 39 -25.11 -10.58 2.58
N ARG A 40 -25.98 -10.79 1.57
CA ARG A 40 -27.44 -10.94 1.80
C ARG A 40 -28.13 -11.84 0.78
N ASP A 41 -27.96 -11.61 -0.52
CA ASP A 41 -28.77 -12.28 -1.54
C ASP A 41 -28.31 -13.74 -1.79
N ASN A 42 -27.01 -14.02 -1.65
CA ASN A 42 -26.43 -15.36 -1.87
C ASN A 42 -26.14 -16.12 -0.57
N ILE A 43 -26.56 -15.62 0.60
CA ILE A 43 -26.30 -16.23 1.91
C ILE A 43 -27.50 -16.01 2.81
N THR A 44 -27.88 -17.01 3.62
CA THR A 44 -28.95 -16.84 4.60
C THR A 44 -28.42 -16.14 5.86
N ASP A 45 -29.30 -15.43 6.56
CA ASP A 45 -28.94 -14.71 7.79
C ASP A 45 -28.32 -15.65 8.85
N ASP A 46 -28.85 -16.87 9.02
CA ASP A 46 -28.31 -17.85 9.97
C ASP A 46 -26.87 -18.26 9.63
N VAL A 47 -26.58 -18.53 8.36
CA VAL A 47 -25.23 -18.91 7.92
C VAL A 47 -24.27 -17.73 8.03
N LEU A 48 -24.71 -16.52 7.66
CA LEU A 48 -23.89 -15.32 7.81
C LEU A 48 -23.56 -15.06 9.29
N TYR A 49 -24.53 -15.21 10.17
CA TYR A 49 -24.36 -15.07 11.62
C TYR A 49 -23.33 -16.08 12.15
N GLU A 50 -23.48 -17.36 11.82
CA GLU A 50 -22.53 -18.40 12.22
C GLU A 50 -21.11 -18.09 11.74
N ARG A 51 -20.95 -17.72 10.46
CA ARG A 51 -19.65 -17.36 9.86
C ARG A 51 -19.02 -16.14 10.50
N LEU A 52 -19.79 -15.11 10.81
CA LEU A 52 -19.31 -13.91 11.51
C LEU A 52 -18.77 -14.29 12.90
N HIS A 53 -19.49 -15.14 13.62
CA HIS A 53 -19.06 -15.60 14.94
C HIS A 53 -17.83 -16.51 14.90
N GLU A 54 -17.72 -17.38 13.88
CA GLU A 54 -16.50 -18.16 13.64
C GLU A 54 -15.31 -17.27 13.33
N PHE A 55 -15.47 -16.31 12.41
CA PHE A 55 -14.44 -15.35 12.04
C PHE A 55 -13.96 -14.55 13.24
N ARG A 56 -14.91 -14.01 14.03
CA ARG A 56 -14.59 -13.29 15.27
C ARG A 56 -13.83 -14.17 16.26
N ARG A 57 -14.29 -15.40 16.55
CA ARG A 57 -13.61 -16.30 17.50
C ARG A 57 -12.19 -16.66 17.06
N TYR A 58 -11.96 -16.78 15.76
CA TYR A 58 -10.66 -17.18 15.22
C TYR A 58 -9.69 -15.99 15.10
N HIS A 59 -10.15 -14.85 14.59
CA HIS A 59 -9.27 -13.71 14.27
C HIS A 59 -9.21 -12.63 15.36
N TYR A 60 -10.29 -12.37 16.11
CA TYR A 60 -10.34 -11.31 17.13
C TYR A 60 -9.85 -11.85 18.48
N SER A 61 -8.53 -11.90 18.63
CA SER A 61 -7.86 -12.41 19.82
C SER A 61 -6.83 -11.40 20.34
N GLY A 62 -6.74 -11.25 21.67
CA GLY A 62 -5.95 -10.20 22.31
C GLY A 62 -4.46 -10.21 21.94
N HIS A 63 -3.84 -11.38 21.73
CA HIS A 63 -2.44 -11.49 21.31
C HIS A 63 -2.13 -10.98 19.89
N ARG A 64 -3.16 -10.69 19.08
CA ARG A 64 -3.04 -10.11 17.73
C ARG A 64 -3.46 -8.64 17.67
N MET A 65 -3.90 -8.07 18.79
CA MET A 65 -4.42 -6.71 18.85
C MET A 65 -3.36 -5.75 19.34
N THR A 66 -3.38 -4.56 18.76
CA THR A 66 -2.64 -3.38 19.21
C THR A 66 -3.66 -2.30 19.57
N LEU A 67 -3.29 -1.39 20.46
CA LEU A 67 -4.15 -0.32 20.94
C LEU A 67 -3.32 0.91 21.23
N ALA A 68 -3.74 2.04 20.68
CA ALA A 68 -3.25 3.36 21.04
C ALA A 68 -4.39 4.17 21.65
N ILE A 69 -4.07 4.98 22.67
CA ILE A 69 -5.00 5.92 23.29
C ILE A 69 -4.32 7.26 23.50
N GLN A 70 -5.03 8.34 23.18
CA GLN A 70 -4.56 9.70 23.37
C GLN A 70 -5.59 10.49 24.21
N ALA A 71 -5.14 11.06 25.32
CA ALA A 71 -5.94 11.93 26.14
C ALA A 71 -5.07 12.85 27.00
N ARG A 72 -5.64 13.96 27.46
CA ARG A 72 -5.00 14.90 28.39
C ARG A 72 -5.11 14.41 29.85
N LEU A 73 -4.73 13.16 30.10
CA LEU A 73 -4.77 12.52 31.42
C LEU A 73 -3.41 11.91 31.76
N PRO A 74 -3.08 11.74 33.05
CA PRO A 74 -1.85 11.04 33.45
C PRO A 74 -1.78 9.62 32.92
N ILE A 75 -0.59 9.15 32.56
CA ILE A 75 -0.37 7.79 32.02
C ILE A 75 -0.92 6.69 32.92
N THR A 76 -0.83 6.86 34.24
CA THR A 76 -1.37 5.88 35.22
C THR A 76 -2.89 5.78 35.18
N VAL A 77 -3.58 6.87 34.84
CA VAL A 77 -5.05 6.86 34.64
C VAL A 77 -5.39 6.15 33.34
N LEU A 78 -4.65 6.46 32.27
CA LEU A 78 -4.82 5.81 30.97
C LEU A 78 -4.60 4.30 31.05
N GLU A 79 -3.54 3.86 31.72
CA GLU A 79 -3.27 2.45 31.98
C GLU A 79 -4.44 1.78 32.72
N SER A 80 -4.99 2.44 33.74
CA SER A 80 -6.14 1.90 34.49
C SER A 80 -7.37 1.69 33.60
N PHE A 81 -7.65 2.61 32.67
CA PHE A 81 -8.74 2.47 31.71
C PHE A 81 -8.49 1.35 30.70
N VAL A 82 -7.25 1.21 30.22
CA VAL A 82 -6.89 0.10 29.31
C VAL A 82 -7.12 -1.24 29.98
N VAL A 83 -6.63 -1.39 31.22
CA VAL A 83 -6.81 -2.64 31.98
C VAL A 83 -8.30 -2.89 32.25
N GLU A 84 -9.06 -1.88 32.68
CA GLU A 84 -10.49 -2.03 32.95
C GLU A 84 -11.28 -2.43 31.69
N CYS A 85 -11.03 -1.79 30.55
CA CYS A 85 -11.82 -2.00 29.34
C CYS A 85 -11.37 -3.21 28.50
N PHE A 86 -10.07 -3.52 28.45
CA PHE A 86 -9.51 -4.45 27.46
C PHE A 86 -8.87 -5.71 28.06
N SER A 87 -8.66 -5.81 29.38
CA SER A 87 -8.06 -7.02 29.99
C SER A 87 -8.86 -8.31 29.77
N ASN A 88 -10.17 -8.19 29.54
CA ASN A 88 -11.07 -9.33 29.32
C ASN A 88 -11.19 -9.74 27.85
N VAL A 89 -10.44 -9.10 26.93
CA VAL A 89 -10.40 -9.55 25.53
C VAL A 89 -9.81 -10.96 25.49
N PRO A 90 -10.53 -11.94 24.92
CA PRO A 90 -10.08 -13.33 24.94
C PRO A 90 -8.80 -13.50 24.14
N CYS A 91 -7.91 -14.35 24.64
CA CYS A 91 -6.74 -14.82 23.92
C CYS A 91 -6.95 -16.29 23.54
N ASN A 92 -6.98 -16.60 22.25
CA ASN A 92 -7.12 -17.96 21.75
C ASN A 92 -5.76 -18.62 21.43
N ASP A 93 -4.66 -17.86 21.51
CA ASP A 93 -3.27 -18.28 21.23
C ASP A 93 -3.06 -19.02 19.90
N LEU A 94 -4.00 -18.86 18.95
CA LEU A 94 -3.87 -19.47 17.64
C LEU A 94 -2.77 -18.76 16.84
N PRO A 95 -1.95 -19.50 16.08
CA PRO A 95 -0.96 -18.88 15.20
C PRO A 95 -1.65 -18.09 14.09
N ALA A 96 -1.00 -17.01 13.63
CA ALA A 96 -1.46 -16.29 12.45
C ALA A 96 -1.47 -17.22 11.23
N ASP A 97 -2.36 -16.96 10.27
CA ASP A 97 -2.38 -17.73 9.03
C ASP A 97 -1.10 -17.45 8.23
N ASP A 98 -0.42 -18.52 7.83
CA ASP A 98 0.78 -18.42 7.01
C ASP A 98 0.39 -18.37 5.52
N PHE A 99 0.52 -17.17 4.95
CA PHE A 99 0.30 -16.91 3.53
C PHE A 99 1.60 -16.93 2.71
N ALA A 100 2.77 -17.14 3.33
CA ALA A 100 4.05 -17.18 2.61
C ALA A 100 4.07 -18.29 1.55
N LYS A 101 3.32 -19.38 1.76
CA LYS A 101 3.14 -20.46 0.77
C LYS A 101 2.59 -20.01 -0.60
N TYR A 102 2.04 -18.80 -0.70
CA TYR A 102 1.53 -18.24 -1.96
C TYR A 102 2.51 -17.29 -2.65
N SER A 103 3.60 -16.88 -2.00
CA SER A 103 4.53 -15.85 -2.51
C SER A 103 5.05 -16.16 -3.90
N ASP A 104 5.38 -17.43 -4.15
CA ASP A 104 6.08 -17.84 -5.38
C ASP A 104 5.14 -17.90 -6.59
N HIS A 105 3.83 -18.04 -6.38
CA HIS A 105 2.87 -18.33 -7.44
C HIS A 105 1.73 -17.31 -7.58
N ILE A 106 1.71 -16.27 -6.74
CA ILE A 106 0.65 -15.26 -6.74
C ILE A 106 0.59 -14.47 -8.05
N PHE A 107 1.74 -14.22 -8.67
CA PHE A 107 1.86 -13.53 -9.96
C PHE A 107 1.99 -14.48 -11.16
N ASP A 108 1.96 -15.80 -10.93
CA ASP A 108 2.03 -16.84 -11.98
C ASP A 108 0.70 -16.95 -12.73
N SER A 109 0.36 -15.86 -13.42
CA SER A 109 -0.85 -15.73 -14.22
C SER A 109 -0.47 -15.12 -15.57
N PRO A 110 -0.84 -15.75 -16.70
CA PRO A 110 -0.60 -15.19 -18.03
C PRO A 110 -1.38 -13.88 -18.25
N ASN A 111 -2.31 -13.53 -17.36
CA ASN A 111 -3.03 -12.27 -17.40
C ASN A 111 -2.23 -11.14 -16.75
N PHE A 112 -1.36 -11.41 -15.79
CA PHE A 112 -0.61 -10.35 -15.11
C PHE A 112 0.38 -9.65 -16.04
N THR A 113 1.03 -10.37 -16.96
CA THR A 113 2.07 -9.83 -17.86
C THR A 113 1.52 -9.24 -19.17
N LYS A 114 0.40 -8.50 -19.10
CA LYS A 114 -0.27 -7.92 -20.27
C LYS A 114 -0.50 -6.42 -20.11
N MET A 115 -0.70 -5.75 -21.24
CA MET A 115 -1.15 -4.36 -21.27
C MET A 115 -2.68 -4.31 -21.31
N TYR A 116 -3.27 -3.55 -20.40
CA TYR A 116 -4.71 -3.35 -20.29
C TYR A 116 -5.09 -1.91 -20.61
N TYR A 117 -6.08 -1.74 -21.48
CA TYR A 117 -6.66 -0.43 -21.78
C TYR A 117 -7.97 -0.31 -21.01
N VAL A 118 -8.05 0.68 -20.14
CA VAL A 118 -9.18 0.90 -19.24
C VAL A 118 -9.83 2.23 -19.58
N GLU A 119 -11.15 2.23 -19.74
CA GLU A 119 -11.93 3.45 -19.87
C GLU A 119 -12.16 4.04 -18.47
N PRO A 120 -11.58 5.22 -18.16
CA PRO A 120 -11.74 5.84 -16.86
C PRO A 120 -13.11 6.50 -16.71
N VAL A 121 -13.54 6.69 -15.47
CA VAL A 121 -14.73 7.48 -15.14
C VAL A 121 -14.41 8.97 -15.22
N LYS A 122 -13.22 9.38 -14.75
CA LYS A 122 -12.71 10.75 -14.85
C LYS A 122 -12.02 11.00 -16.18
N GLU A 123 -11.89 12.26 -16.58
CA GLU A 123 -11.11 12.68 -17.74
C GLU A 123 -9.59 12.63 -17.44
N VAL A 124 -9.04 11.42 -17.31
CA VAL A 124 -7.61 11.18 -17.05
C VAL A 124 -6.97 10.41 -18.18
N LEU A 125 -5.75 10.79 -18.54
CA LEU A 125 -4.87 10.03 -19.43
C LEU A 125 -3.66 9.59 -18.62
N GLN A 126 -3.51 8.29 -18.42
CA GLN A 126 -2.51 7.74 -17.53
C GLN A 126 -2.01 6.40 -18.04
N VAL A 127 -0.75 6.10 -17.76
CA VAL A 127 -0.19 4.76 -17.87
C VAL A 127 0.43 4.36 -16.54
N ASP A 128 0.06 3.15 -16.09
CA ASP A 128 0.60 2.52 -14.88
C ASP A 128 1.47 1.34 -15.30
N ILE A 129 2.70 1.31 -14.82
CA ILE A 129 3.63 0.21 -15.02
C ILE A 129 3.92 -0.37 -13.64
N THR A 130 3.48 -1.60 -13.40
CA THR A 130 3.53 -2.23 -12.09
C THR A 130 4.46 -3.44 -12.10
N TRP A 131 5.37 -3.48 -11.13
CA TRP A 131 6.27 -4.60 -10.89
C TRP A 131 5.89 -5.32 -9.59
N PRO A 132 5.76 -6.65 -9.61
CA PRO A 132 5.68 -7.43 -8.40
C PRO A 132 7.07 -7.63 -7.79
N LEU A 133 7.17 -7.43 -6.48
CA LEU A 133 8.37 -7.65 -5.68
C LEU A 133 8.05 -8.61 -4.52
N PRO A 134 9.04 -9.33 -3.98
CA PRO A 134 8.88 -10.02 -2.70
C PRO A 134 8.48 -9.03 -1.59
N SER A 135 7.90 -9.53 -0.49
CA SER A 135 7.57 -8.68 0.65
C SER A 135 8.79 -7.90 1.15
N LEU A 136 8.65 -6.57 1.22
CA LEU A 136 9.70 -5.66 1.66
C LEU A 136 9.53 -5.17 3.10
N LEU A 137 8.53 -5.66 3.84
CA LEU A 137 8.25 -5.26 5.24
C LEU A 137 9.48 -5.37 6.14
N HIS A 138 10.28 -6.44 5.97
CA HIS A 138 11.50 -6.67 6.75
C HIS A 138 12.63 -5.66 6.44
N MET A 139 12.51 -4.90 5.35
CA MET A 139 13.47 -3.89 4.90
C MET A 139 13.07 -2.47 5.32
N TYR A 140 12.20 -2.32 6.32
CA TYR A 140 11.72 -1.01 6.80
C TYR A 140 12.81 -0.01 7.20
N LYS A 141 14.04 -0.46 7.50
CA LYS A 141 15.18 0.43 7.81
C LYS A 141 15.93 0.94 6.60
N SER A 142 15.81 0.27 5.45
CA SER A 142 16.54 0.61 4.23
C SER A 142 15.64 1.04 3.08
N LYS A 143 14.34 0.72 3.16
CA LYS A 143 13.26 1.08 2.24
C LYS A 143 13.72 1.21 0.78
N PRO A 144 14.26 0.12 0.18
CA PRO A 144 14.89 0.20 -1.14
C PRO A 144 13.91 0.64 -2.23
N HIS A 145 12.64 0.29 -2.09
CA HIS A 145 11.60 0.68 -3.03
C HIS A 145 11.30 2.19 -2.95
N GLN A 146 11.27 2.78 -1.75
CA GLN A 146 11.17 4.23 -1.59
C GLN A 146 12.39 4.96 -2.18
N TYR A 147 13.61 4.46 -1.95
CA TYR A 147 14.82 5.04 -2.55
C TYR A 147 14.73 5.09 -4.08
N VAL A 148 14.27 4.00 -4.72
CA VAL A 148 14.06 3.96 -6.17
C VAL A 148 12.92 4.89 -6.58
N SER A 149 11.84 4.97 -5.79
CA SER A 149 10.74 5.91 -6.03
C SER A 149 11.23 7.35 -6.02
N TRP A 150 12.03 7.75 -5.03
CA TRP A 150 12.56 9.11 -4.92
C TRP A 150 13.37 9.52 -6.17
N LEU A 151 14.18 8.60 -6.71
CA LEU A 151 14.95 8.81 -7.94
C LEU A 151 14.08 8.95 -9.19
N ILE A 152 12.98 8.19 -9.28
CA ILE A 152 12.06 8.22 -10.42
C ILE A 152 11.14 9.44 -10.37
N GLY A 153 10.67 9.77 -9.17
CA GLY A 153 9.82 10.93 -8.86
C GLY A 153 10.54 12.27 -8.94
N HIS A 154 11.87 12.29 -9.01
CA HIS A 154 12.64 13.53 -9.08
C HIS A 154 12.21 14.42 -10.26
N GLU A 155 11.92 15.69 -9.98
CA GLU A 155 11.42 16.64 -10.99
C GLU A 155 12.49 17.59 -11.56
N GLY A 156 13.72 17.50 -11.07
CA GLY A 156 14.81 18.38 -11.47
C GLY A 156 15.38 18.14 -12.87
N LYS A 157 16.34 18.99 -13.26
CA LYS A 157 17.00 18.91 -14.57
C LYS A 157 17.63 17.53 -14.78
N GLY A 158 17.31 16.90 -15.91
CA GLY A 158 17.86 15.60 -16.29
C GLY A 158 17.05 14.41 -15.79
N SER A 159 15.96 14.63 -15.04
CA SER A 159 15.07 13.56 -14.63
C SER A 159 14.22 13.01 -15.78
N LEU A 160 13.64 11.83 -15.54
CA LEU A 160 12.67 11.21 -16.43
C LEU A 160 11.49 12.15 -16.72
N LEU A 161 10.90 12.76 -15.69
CA LEU A 161 9.81 13.71 -15.88
C LEU A 161 10.26 14.94 -16.69
N SER A 162 11.46 15.47 -16.45
CA SER A 162 12.00 16.60 -17.21
C SER A 162 12.13 16.26 -18.70
N PHE A 163 12.58 15.04 -19.03
CA PHE A 163 12.64 14.56 -20.41
C PHE A 163 11.24 14.45 -21.05
N LEU A 164 10.29 13.83 -20.36
CA LEU A 164 8.92 13.65 -20.87
C LEU A 164 8.18 14.98 -21.03
N LYS A 165 8.34 15.92 -20.09
CA LYS A 165 7.76 17.28 -20.16
C LYS A 165 8.32 18.06 -21.37
N LYS A 166 9.62 17.96 -21.68
CA LYS A 166 10.23 18.61 -22.86
C LYS A 166 9.66 18.11 -24.18
N LYS A 167 9.25 16.84 -24.24
CA LYS A 167 8.57 16.24 -25.40
C LYS A 167 7.06 16.50 -25.41
N VAL A 168 6.54 17.18 -24.37
CA VAL A 168 5.11 17.41 -24.15
C VAL A 168 4.35 16.08 -24.07
N TRP A 169 4.97 15.05 -23.49
CA TRP A 169 4.38 13.71 -23.36
C TRP A 169 3.71 13.48 -22.00
N ALA A 170 4.26 14.04 -20.92
CA ALA A 170 3.72 13.85 -19.57
C ALA A 170 3.53 15.19 -18.83
N LEU A 171 2.60 15.17 -17.88
CA LEU A 171 2.31 16.26 -16.94
C LEU A 171 2.92 15.99 -15.56
N GLY A 172 2.92 14.73 -15.12
CA GLY A 172 3.43 14.30 -13.82
C GLY A 172 3.85 12.83 -13.83
N ILE A 173 4.68 12.46 -12.86
CA ILE A 173 5.08 11.08 -12.58
C ILE A 173 4.92 10.84 -11.08
N PHE A 174 4.42 9.68 -10.72
CA PHE A 174 4.36 9.20 -9.34
C PHE A 174 4.92 7.78 -9.32
N SER A 175 5.61 7.40 -8.26
CA SER A 175 6.15 6.06 -8.12
C SER A 175 6.08 5.57 -6.68
N GLY A 176 6.14 4.25 -6.51
CA GLY A 176 6.17 3.62 -5.19
C GLY A 176 4.93 2.78 -4.92
N ASN A 177 4.62 2.66 -3.64
CA ASN A 177 3.40 2.10 -3.07
C ASN A 177 3.06 2.89 -1.80
N ASP A 178 1.88 2.64 -1.26
CA ASP A 178 1.39 3.30 -0.05
C ASP A 178 1.87 2.61 1.24
N GLU A 179 2.90 1.74 1.16
CA GLU A 179 3.45 0.89 2.24
C GLU A 179 2.41 0.15 3.11
N SER A 180 1.21 -0.01 2.58
CA SER A 180 0.08 -0.61 3.28
C SER A 180 -0.84 -1.38 2.33
N GLY A 181 -1.83 -2.07 2.90
CA GLY A 181 -2.95 -2.65 2.18
C GLY A 181 -2.57 -3.70 1.12
N SER A 182 -3.20 -3.58 -0.04
CA SER A 182 -3.06 -4.53 -1.16
C SER A 182 -1.75 -4.36 -1.92
N ASP A 183 -1.04 -3.25 -1.77
CA ASP A 183 0.21 -2.98 -2.47
C ASP A 183 1.45 -3.34 -1.66
N HIS A 184 1.36 -3.51 -0.33
CA HIS A 184 2.49 -3.86 0.52
C HIS A 184 2.07 -4.72 1.71
N ASN A 185 2.38 -6.02 1.66
CA ASN A 185 1.95 -6.97 2.70
C ASN A 185 2.98 -8.08 2.92
N SER A 186 2.64 -9.06 3.77
CA SER A 186 3.51 -10.19 4.13
C SER A 186 3.80 -11.17 2.99
N ILE A 187 3.08 -11.09 1.86
CA ILE A 187 3.25 -11.99 0.72
C ILE A 187 4.12 -11.31 -0.37
N TYR A 188 3.86 -10.04 -0.66
CA TYR A 188 4.52 -9.30 -1.73
C TYR A 188 4.48 -7.79 -1.50
N SER A 189 5.20 -7.07 -2.36
CA SER A 189 5.04 -5.63 -2.53
C SER A 189 4.89 -5.31 -4.01
N LEU A 190 3.97 -4.43 -4.38
CA LEU A 190 3.86 -3.86 -5.71
C LEU A 190 4.66 -2.57 -5.76
N PHE A 191 5.32 -2.34 -6.87
CA PHE A 191 5.95 -1.06 -7.17
C PHE A 191 5.35 -0.55 -8.47
N THR A 192 4.64 0.58 -8.41
CA THR A 192 3.97 1.14 -9.58
C THR A 192 4.62 2.46 -9.96
N ILE A 193 4.88 2.66 -11.26
CA ILE A 193 5.17 3.96 -11.85
C ILE A 193 3.95 4.42 -12.61
N THR A 194 3.37 5.52 -12.14
CA THR A 194 2.22 6.19 -12.73
C THR A 194 2.68 7.41 -13.50
N ILE A 195 2.35 7.51 -14.80
CA ILE A 195 2.63 8.70 -15.60
C ILE A 195 1.32 9.32 -16.05
N VAL A 196 1.11 10.58 -15.69
CA VAL A 196 -0.02 11.38 -16.21
C VAL A 196 0.37 11.91 -17.57
N LEU A 197 -0.32 11.45 -18.61
CA LEU A 197 -0.02 11.71 -20.01
C LEU A 197 -0.72 12.96 -20.52
N THR A 198 -0.13 13.60 -21.53
CA THR A 198 -0.86 14.50 -22.41
C THR A 198 -1.53 13.71 -23.54
N LYS A 199 -2.42 14.35 -24.30
CA LYS A 199 -2.94 13.78 -25.57
C LYS A 199 -1.82 13.44 -26.56
N ASN A 200 -0.69 14.15 -26.51
CA ASN A 200 0.47 13.85 -27.35
C ASN A 200 1.29 12.68 -26.81
N GLY A 201 1.42 12.57 -25.49
CA GLY A 201 2.07 11.43 -24.84
C GLY A 201 1.35 10.11 -25.08
N LEU A 202 0.01 10.13 -25.07
CA LEU A 202 -0.78 8.93 -25.41
C LEU A 202 -0.51 8.42 -26.83
N LYS A 203 -0.21 9.32 -27.78
CA LYS A 203 0.15 8.93 -29.16
C LYS A 203 1.56 8.34 -29.27
N HIS A 204 2.42 8.59 -28.29
CA HIS A 204 3.81 8.14 -28.21
C HIS A 204 4.01 7.23 -27.00
N LEU A 205 3.01 6.39 -26.71
CA LEU A 205 2.96 5.60 -25.48
C LEU A 205 4.14 4.63 -25.40
N ASP A 206 4.51 4.02 -26.52
CA ASP A 206 5.65 3.10 -26.60
C ASP A 206 6.96 3.82 -26.27
N GLU A 207 7.14 5.06 -26.75
CA GLU A 207 8.32 5.87 -26.45
C GLU A 207 8.35 6.35 -25.00
N VAL A 208 7.18 6.64 -24.41
CA VAL A 208 7.07 6.95 -22.98
C VAL A 208 7.51 5.74 -22.16
N ILE A 209 6.97 4.55 -22.44
CA ILE A 209 7.34 3.31 -21.75
C ILE A 209 8.83 3.01 -21.94
N ALA A 210 9.35 3.14 -23.17
CA ALA A 210 10.77 2.95 -23.46
C ALA A 210 11.67 3.94 -22.69
N ALA A 211 11.22 5.18 -22.47
CA ALA A 211 11.93 6.15 -21.66
C ALA A 211 11.99 5.73 -20.18
N VAL A 212 10.91 5.15 -19.63
CA VAL A 212 10.92 4.57 -18.27
C VAL A 212 11.97 3.48 -18.17
N TYR A 213 11.94 2.49 -19.07
CA TYR A 213 12.92 1.39 -19.03
C TYR A 213 14.36 1.85 -19.28
N SER A 214 14.56 2.88 -20.11
CA SER A 214 15.87 3.49 -20.31
C SER A 214 16.39 4.16 -19.03
N TYR A 215 15.51 4.82 -18.28
CA TYR A 215 15.85 5.42 -16.99
C TYR A 215 16.15 4.34 -15.93
N LEU A 216 15.33 3.28 -15.83
CA LEU A 216 15.60 2.15 -14.95
C LEU A 216 16.94 1.48 -15.25
N ARG A 217 17.28 1.33 -16.54
CA ARG A 217 18.58 0.81 -16.96
C ARG A 217 19.72 1.72 -16.51
N LEU A 218 19.59 3.04 -16.65
CA LEU A 218 20.56 4.01 -16.16
C LEU A 218 20.76 3.85 -14.64
N LEU A 219 19.68 3.76 -13.87
CA LEU A 219 19.76 3.55 -12.41
C LEU A 219 20.49 2.24 -12.07
N ASN A 220 20.20 1.16 -12.80
CA ASN A 220 20.86 -0.12 -12.62
C ASN A 220 22.36 -0.08 -12.97
N GLU A 221 22.75 0.63 -14.03
CA GLU A 221 24.16 0.78 -14.43
C GLU A 221 24.96 1.65 -13.45
N MET A 222 24.35 2.69 -12.87
CA MET A 222 25.01 3.53 -11.85
C MET A 222 25.08 2.87 -10.48
N GLY A 223 24.09 2.04 -10.15
CA GLY A 223 23.92 1.43 -8.84
C GLY A 223 23.51 2.44 -7.74
N PRO A 224 23.24 1.94 -6.52
CA PRO A 224 22.85 2.78 -5.38
C PRO A 224 23.93 3.80 -5.02
N GLN A 225 23.49 5.01 -4.68
CA GLN A 225 24.38 6.13 -4.35
C GLN A 225 24.19 6.50 -2.89
N GLU A 226 25.19 6.22 -2.05
CA GLU A 226 25.13 6.50 -0.60
C GLU A 226 24.85 7.98 -0.30
N ARG A 227 25.39 8.90 -1.13
CA ARG A 227 25.11 10.34 -1.01
C ARG A 227 23.62 10.64 -1.09
N ILE A 228 22.91 10.03 -2.05
CA ILE A 228 21.47 10.25 -2.25
C ILE A 228 20.69 9.66 -1.10
N PHE A 229 21.07 8.46 -0.65
CA PHE A 229 20.44 7.84 0.51
C PHE A 229 20.55 8.74 1.77
N LYS A 230 21.72 9.32 2.02
CA LYS A 230 21.92 10.29 3.13
C LYS A 230 21.13 11.58 2.96
N GLU A 231 20.93 12.03 1.72
CA GLU A 231 20.09 13.21 1.44
C GLU A 231 18.63 12.93 1.76
N ILE A 232 18.10 11.77 1.36
CA ILE A 232 16.75 11.32 1.69
C ILE A 232 16.62 11.21 3.21
N GLN A 233 17.54 10.51 3.88
CA GLN A 233 17.53 10.37 5.33
C GLN A 233 17.50 11.73 6.05
N LEU A 234 18.27 12.71 5.58
CA LEU A 234 18.27 14.05 6.16
C LEU A 234 16.92 14.76 5.98
N VAL A 235 16.26 14.57 4.85
CA VAL A 235 14.93 15.14 4.59
C VAL A 235 13.90 14.51 5.54
N GLU A 236 13.87 13.19 5.64
CA GLU A 236 12.93 12.48 6.51
C GLU A 236 13.19 12.77 8.01
N ASP A 237 14.46 12.74 8.46
CA ASP A 237 14.85 13.11 9.82
C ASP A 237 14.41 14.55 10.17
N THR A 238 14.46 15.45 9.18
CA THR A 238 14.00 16.83 9.35
C THR A 238 12.48 16.90 9.40
N SER A 239 11.78 16.15 8.53
CA SER A 239 10.33 16.04 8.53
C SER A 239 9.84 15.60 9.90
N PHE A 240 10.32 14.45 10.39
CA PHE A 240 9.97 13.88 11.69
C PHE A 240 10.20 14.84 12.85
N LYS A 241 11.34 15.55 12.84
CA LYS A 241 11.70 16.48 13.90
C LYS A 241 10.76 17.69 13.98
N PHE A 242 10.19 18.08 12.85
CA PHE A 242 9.33 19.25 12.72
C PHE A 242 7.87 18.89 12.40
N THR A 243 7.47 17.63 12.59
CA THR A 243 6.10 17.16 12.44
C THR A 243 5.17 17.98 13.35
N GLU A 244 4.07 18.44 12.76
CA GLU A 244 3.02 19.18 13.48
C GLU A 244 2.08 18.22 14.20
N GLU A 245 1.34 18.70 15.20
CA GLU A 245 0.35 17.87 15.88
C GLU A 245 -0.80 17.54 14.90
N GLU A 246 -0.96 16.25 14.63
CA GLU A 246 -2.00 15.72 13.75
C GLU A 246 -3.37 15.63 14.47
N ASP A 247 -4.42 15.32 13.71
CA ASP A 247 -5.71 15.03 14.33
C ASP A 247 -5.56 13.80 15.25
N PRO A 248 -6.04 13.85 16.50
CA PRO A 248 -5.87 12.75 17.45
C PRO A 248 -6.45 11.42 17.00
N VAL A 249 -7.47 11.40 16.12
CA VAL A 249 -8.04 10.15 15.60
C VAL A 249 -7.08 9.50 14.61
N ASP A 250 -6.57 10.29 13.67
CA ASP A 250 -5.63 9.82 12.66
C ASP A 250 -4.33 9.31 13.32
N PHE A 251 -3.81 10.07 14.30
CA PHE A 251 -2.59 9.71 15.02
C PHE A 251 -2.68 8.38 15.76
N VAL A 252 -3.78 8.12 16.49
CA VAL A 252 -3.93 6.85 17.22
C VAL A 252 -4.23 5.67 16.29
N GLU A 253 -4.88 5.92 15.15
CA GLU A 253 -5.09 4.92 14.10
C GLU A 253 -3.74 4.49 13.51
N GLU A 254 -2.94 5.44 13.02
CA GLU A 254 -1.62 5.16 12.46
C GLU A 254 -0.70 4.49 13.48
N LEU A 255 -0.70 4.96 14.73
CA LEU A 255 0.12 4.35 15.78
C LEU A 255 -0.27 2.89 16.03
N ALA A 256 -1.57 2.59 16.09
CA ALA A 256 -2.04 1.22 16.28
C ALA A 256 -1.65 0.30 15.10
N GLU A 257 -1.64 0.82 13.87
CA GLU A 257 -1.17 0.11 12.68
C GLU A 257 0.36 -0.09 12.70
N CYS A 258 1.11 0.94 13.04
CA CYS A 258 2.57 0.88 13.18
C CYS A 258 2.99 -0.19 14.19
N MET A 259 2.23 -0.37 15.27
CA MET A 259 2.49 -1.41 16.26
C MET A 259 2.39 -2.84 15.72
N GLN A 260 1.71 -3.06 14.59
CA GLN A 260 1.58 -4.36 13.93
C GLN A 260 2.78 -4.66 13.01
N VAL A 261 3.51 -3.63 12.58
CA VAL A 261 4.54 -3.73 11.55
C VAL A 261 5.94 -3.53 12.12
N TYR A 262 6.09 -2.56 13.02
CA TYR A 262 7.38 -2.11 13.54
C TYR A 262 7.61 -2.61 14.98
N PRO A 263 8.86 -2.72 15.45
CA PRO A 263 9.12 -2.98 16.86
C PRO A 263 8.89 -1.71 17.72
N PRO A 264 8.78 -1.83 19.05
CA PRO A 264 8.39 -0.74 19.94
C PRO A 264 9.22 0.55 19.82
N GLU A 265 10.52 0.43 19.55
CA GLU A 265 11.42 1.57 19.34
C GLU A 265 11.07 2.41 18.10
N TYR A 266 10.26 1.90 17.17
CA TYR A 266 9.88 2.56 15.92
C TYR A 266 8.37 2.73 15.76
N TYR A 267 7.55 2.55 16.80
CA TYR A 267 6.10 2.77 16.69
C TYR A 267 5.72 4.18 16.21
N LEU A 268 6.52 5.20 16.55
CA LEU A 268 6.28 6.58 16.15
C LEU A 268 7.01 6.99 14.86
N ALA A 269 8.11 6.31 14.53
CA ALA A 269 9.02 6.75 13.45
C ALA A 269 9.06 5.78 12.27
N GLY A 270 8.42 4.61 12.37
CA GLY A 270 8.54 3.53 11.38
C GLY A 270 8.17 3.95 9.96
N GLY A 271 7.08 4.73 9.82
CA GLY A 271 6.64 5.31 8.56
C GLY A 271 7.65 6.27 7.93
N GLU A 272 8.45 6.97 8.74
CA GLU A 272 9.36 8.05 8.32
C GLU A 272 10.85 7.65 8.32
N LEU A 273 11.18 6.37 8.58
CA LEU A 273 12.57 5.84 8.51
C LEU A 273 13.19 5.83 7.11
#